data_AF-A0A7S3RSA8-F1
#
_entry.id   AF-A0A7S3RSA8-F1
#
_cell.length_a   1.000
_cell.length_b   1.000
_cell.length_c   1.000
_cell.angle_alpha   90.00
_cell.angle_beta   90.00
_cell.angle_gamma   90.00
#
_symmetry.space_group_name_H-M   'P 1'
#
loop_
_entity.id
_entity.type
_entity.pdbx_description
1 polymer ?
#
loop_
_entity_poly.entity_id
_entity_poly.type
_entity_poly.pdbx_seq_one_letter_code
_entity_poly.pdbx_strand_id
1 'polypeptide(L)'
;NPPCGGAVARCSFVLPAPIMCLYDGLLPRALSIFELPSLRSGQRGIVIGMGGGCDVLGALAFAQAWEARSPGATVLFANCVSPRPMPSHEQLAPHLWRCPPNVVPLAAGDGCYGSTRLEQSLPRGAEGSPFLLVVPEDGKGPSSVEEVTRANTGAITSSLARLRVDAILAVDLGGDSLTGGVDFASDPECGRDRQVLHALRASRIPCTHLVLGPGCDGESAVGAMRAAVRHVDESGALLGVVPLAPLLEPLCRHSAPLAPNRTPNIIKSALERAAAPPEAADEGDGEGSGAARPDLCTINRHGNTAHVPWSWLTVALAIKLSDA
;
A
#
# COMPACT_ATOMS: atom_id res chain seq x y z
N ASN A 1 41.25 25.68 -13.67
CA ASN A 1 41.42 24.40 -12.96
C ASN A 1 40.93 24.51 -11.52
N PRO A 2 39.68 24.15 -11.21
CA PRO A 2 39.38 23.48 -9.96
C PRO A 2 39.36 21.96 -10.19
N PRO A 3 39.86 21.13 -9.25
CA PRO A 3 39.80 19.69 -9.42
C PRO A 3 38.40 19.14 -9.09
N CYS A 4 38.05 18.17 -9.92
CA CYS A 4 36.92 17.29 -9.96
C CYS A 4 36.56 16.57 -8.64
N GLY A 5 35.27 16.25 -8.53
CA GLY A 5 34.86 14.84 -8.46
C GLY A 5 34.64 14.24 -7.08
N GLY A 6 33.59 14.67 -6.38
CA GLY A 6 32.97 13.86 -5.34
C GLY A 6 32.27 12.66 -5.99
N ALA A 7 32.91 11.50 -5.96
CA ALA A 7 32.32 10.24 -6.37
C ALA A 7 31.16 9.90 -5.42
N VAL A 8 29.93 10.00 -5.92
CA VAL A 8 28.76 9.40 -5.27
C VAL A 8 28.92 7.90 -5.40
N ALA A 9 29.20 7.22 -4.28
CA ALA A 9 29.24 5.78 -4.22
C ALA A 9 27.88 5.21 -4.68
N ARG A 10 27.84 4.67 -5.89
CA ARG A 10 26.72 3.84 -6.35
C ARG A 10 26.80 2.53 -5.58
N CYS A 11 26.06 2.41 -4.48
CA CYS A 11 25.74 1.11 -3.92
C CYS A 11 24.91 0.34 -4.95
N SER A 12 25.56 -0.54 -5.69
CA SER A 12 24.93 -1.57 -6.50
C SER A 12 24.23 -2.55 -5.56
N PHE A 13 22.94 -2.34 -5.32
CA PHE A 13 22.08 -3.32 -4.67
C PHE A 13 21.89 -4.49 -5.64
N VAL A 14 22.58 -5.60 -5.39
CA VAL A 14 22.26 -6.88 -6.01
C VAL A 14 20.93 -7.33 -5.40
N LEU A 15 19.88 -7.40 -6.21
CA LEU A 15 18.61 -7.97 -5.77
C LEU A 15 18.85 -9.42 -5.35
N PRO A 16 18.33 -9.86 -4.19
CA PRO A 16 18.37 -11.28 -3.86
C PRO A 16 17.58 -12.06 -4.92
N ALA A 17 18.08 -13.25 -5.29
CA ALA A 17 17.47 -14.18 -6.25
C ALA A 17 15.93 -14.42 -6.13
N PRO A 18 15.25 -14.28 -4.97
CA PRO A 18 13.81 -14.54 -4.86
C PRO A 18 12.90 -13.53 -5.60
N ILE A 19 13.40 -12.35 -5.99
CA ILE A 19 12.61 -11.37 -6.79
C ILE A 19 12.38 -11.87 -8.23
N MET A 20 13.16 -12.86 -8.67
CA MET A 20 13.02 -13.50 -9.99
C MET A 20 11.70 -14.25 -10.20
N CYS A 21 10.84 -14.47 -9.19
CA CYS A 21 9.59 -15.24 -9.35
C CYS A 21 8.31 -14.40 -9.51
N LEU A 22 8.39 -13.07 -9.51
CA LEU A 22 7.27 -12.18 -9.92
C LEU A 22 7.10 -12.17 -11.45
N TYR A 23 8.20 -12.43 -12.17
CA TYR A 23 8.33 -12.44 -13.62
C TYR A 23 8.91 -13.76 -14.05
N ASP A 24 8.39 -14.40 -15.10
CA ASP A 24 9.07 -15.56 -15.71
C ASP A 24 10.36 -15.10 -16.43
N GLY A 25 11.40 -14.70 -15.69
CA GLY A 25 12.77 -14.48 -16.18
C GLY A 25 13.23 -13.04 -16.45
N LEU A 26 12.42 -12.00 -16.21
CA LEU A 26 12.83 -10.59 -16.35
C LEU A 26 12.87 -9.90 -14.98
N LEU A 27 14.03 -9.40 -14.57
CA LEU A 27 14.16 -8.65 -13.31
C LEU A 27 13.55 -7.26 -13.50
N PRO A 28 12.40 -6.93 -12.86
CA PRO A 28 12.01 -5.53 -12.77
C PRO A 28 13.11 -4.77 -12.03
N ARG A 29 13.39 -3.55 -12.49
CA ARG A 29 14.44 -2.71 -11.90
C ARG A 29 14.21 -2.58 -10.39
N ALA A 30 15.24 -2.92 -9.60
CA ALA A 30 15.26 -2.57 -8.19
C ALA A 30 15.19 -1.06 -8.06
N LEU A 31 14.16 -0.57 -7.39
CA LEU A 31 14.10 0.81 -6.98
C LEU A 31 14.49 0.88 -5.52
N SER A 32 15.48 1.72 -5.24
CA SER A 32 15.60 2.23 -3.90
C SER A 32 14.34 3.00 -3.56
N ILE A 33 13.87 2.91 -2.31
CA ILE A 33 12.83 3.82 -1.83
C ILE A 33 13.24 5.29 -2.03
N PHE A 34 14.55 5.58 -2.09
CA PHE A 34 15.14 6.89 -2.36
C PHE A 34 15.06 7.33 -3.83
N GLU A 35 14.68 6.44 -4.75
CA GLU A 35 14.41 6.78 -6.15
C GLU A 35 12.95 7.18 -6.39
N LEU A 36 12.08 7.13 -5.37
CA LEU A 36 10.75 7.73 -5.44
C LEU A 36 10.87 9.26 -5.53
N PRO A 37 9.97 9.96 -6.24
CA PRO A 37 10.04 11.40 -6.41
C PRO A 37 10.12 12.14 -5.08
N SER A 38 11.18 12.94 -4.85
CA SER A 38 11.29 13.80 -3.67
C SER A 38 10.48 15.09 -3.86
N LEU A 39 9.91 15.62 -2.78
CA LEU A 39 9.26 16.92 -2.81
C LEU A 39 10.29 18.04 -2.63
N ARG A 40 10.07 19.17 -3.30
CA ARG A 40 10.84 20.40 -3.11
C ARG A 40 10.32 21.16 -1.90
N SER A 41 11.15 22.03 -1.34
CA SER A 41 10.73 22.96 -0.27
C SER A 41 9.48 23.74 -0.68
N GLY A 42 8.50 23.83 0.22
CA GLY A 42 7.21 24.47 0.00
C GLY A 42 6.17 23.62 -0.72
N GLN A 43 6.55 22.46 -1.29
CA GLN A 43 5.57 21.52 -1.86
C GLN A 43 4.87 20.70 -0.78
N ARG A 44 3.71 20.15 -1.16
CA ARG A 44 2.84 19.36 -0.30
C ARG A 44 2.63 17.98 -0.93
N GLY A 45 3.14 16.96 -0.28
CA GLY A 45 2.87 15.56 -0.65
C GLY A 45 1.82 14.95 0.26
N ILE A 46 1.08 13.98 -0.26
CA ILE A 46 0.21 13.12 0.56
C ILE A 46 0.48 11.65 0.27
N VAL A 47 0.56 10.85 1.31
CA VAL A 47 0.54 9.39 1.19
C VAL A 47 -0.85 8.88 1.55
N ILE A 48 -1.52 8.18 0.65
CA ILE A 48 -2.92 7.77 0.79
C ILE A 48 -2.98 6.26 0.84
N GLY A 49 -3.48 5.70 1.95
CA GLY A 49 -3.96 4.32 1.96
C GLY A 49 -5.20 4.22 1.08
N MET A 50 -5.15 3.38 0.05
CA MET A 50 -6.18 3.33 -1.00
C MET A 50 -7.49 2.70 -0.53
N GLY A 51 -7.44 1.88 0.51
CA GLY A 51 -8.63 1.34 1.12
C GLY A 51 -8.30 0.31 2.18
N GLY A 52 -9.07 -0.76 2.17
CA GLY A 52 -8.91 -1.84 3.14
C GLY A 52 -9.00 -1.42 4.62
N GLY A 53 -8.62 -2.36 5.48
CA GLY A 53 -8.59 -2.16 6.93
C GLY A 53 -7.22 -1.82 7.48
N CYS A 54 -6.17 -1.71 6.65
CA CYS A 54 -4.79 -1.60 7.10
C CYS A 54 -3.90 -0.67 6.26
N ASP A 55 -4.34 -0.17 5.10
CA ASP A 55 -3.47 0.55 4.17
C ASP A 55 -2.86 1.82 4.76
N VAL A 56 -3.58 2.45 5.68
CA VAL A 56 -3.10 3.60 6.45
C VAL A 56 -1.77 3.34 7.17
N LEU A 57 -1.45 2.08 7.52
CA LEU A 57 -0.16 1.73 8.12
C LEU A 57 0.98 1.82 7.10
N GLY A 58 0.74 1.35 5.88
CA GLY A 58 1.68 1.57 4.78
C GLY A 58 1.79 3.05 4.44
N ALA A 59 0.68 3.78 4.45
CA ALA A 59 0.68 5.21 4.22
C ALA A 59 1.52 5.98 5.25
N LEU A 60 1.39 5.64 6.54
CA LEU A 60 2.21 6.20 7.61
C LEU A 60 3.70 5.90 7.41
N ALA A 61 4.04 4.65 7.12
CA ALA A 61 5.43 4.22 6.92
C ALA A 61 6.09 4.97 5.75
N PHE A 62 5.40 5.07 4.61
CA PHE A 62 5.89 5.81 3.45
C PHE A 62 5.91 7.32 3.70
N ALA A 63 4.97 7.88 4.46
CA ALA A 63 4.96 9.30 4.79
C ALA A 63 6.19 9.68 5.62
N GLN A 64 6.53 8.90 6.65
CA GLN A 64 7.73 9.13 7.46
C GLN A 64 9.02 9.05 6.62
N ALA A 65 9.11 8.05 5.74
CA ALA A 65 10.26 7.92 4.84
C ALA A 65 10.35 9.06 3.80
N TRP A 66 9.20 9.57 3.33
CA TRP A 66 9.13 10.64 2.35
C TRP A 66 9.41 12.02 2.97
N GLU A 67 8.97 12.24 4.21
CA GLU A 67 9.26 13.42 5.01
C GLU A 67 10.75 13.55 5.28
N ALA A 68 11.40 12.48 5.73
CA ALA A 68 12.83 12.45 6.04
C ALA A 68 13.73 12.85 4.86
N ARG A 69 13.25 12.71 3.62
CA ARG A 69 13.97 13.06 2.38
C ARG A 69 13.51 14.34 1.69
N SER A 70 12.51 15.02 2.25
CA SER A 70 11.89 16.19 1.63
C SER A 70 11.98 17.41 2.54
N PRO A 71 13.19 17.89 2.86
CA PRO A 71 13.37 19.01 3.79
C PRO A 71 12.64 20.27 3.29
N GLY A 72 11.84 20.87 4.17
CA GLY A 72 11.04 22.05 3.86
C GLY A 72 9.75 21.78 3.08
N ALA A 73 9.45 20.53 2.73
CA ALA A 73 8.14 20.14 2.22
C ALA A 73 7.17 19.80 3.37
N THR A 74 5.87 19.78 3.08
CA THR A 74 4.85 19.23 3.98
C THR A 74 4.45 17.85 3.49
N VAL A 75 4.62 16.81 4.33
CA VAL A 75 4.15 15.45 4.01
C VAL A 75 2.95 15.11 4.89
N LEU A 76 1.81 14.95 4.24
CA LEU A 76 0.56 14.53 4.84
C LEU A 76 0.40 13.02 4.67
N PHE A 77 -0.46 12.39 5.46
CA PHE A 77 -0.93 11.05 5.18
C PHE A 77 -2.42 10.89 5.45
N ALA A 78 -3.03 9.93 4.79
CA ALA A 78 -4.47 9.74 4.84
C ALA A 78 -4.86 8.29 4.57
N ASN A 79 -6.13 7.98 4.81
CA ASN A 79 -6.76 6.73 4.40
C ASN A 79 -8.07 7.01 3.64
N CYS A 80 -8.35 6.21 2.62
CA CYS A 80 -9.64 6.19 1.95
C CYS A 80 -10.60 5.25 2.71
N VAL A 81 -11.81 5.74 3.00
CA VAL A 81 -12.78 5.00 3.81
C VAL A 81 -14.18 5.05 3.20
N SER A 82 -14.93 3.95 3.26
CA SER A 82 -16.38 3.98 3.01
C SER A 82 -17.12 4.80 4.07
N PRO A 83 -18.33 5.31 3.78
CA PRO A 83 -19.10 6.13 4.70
C PRO A 83 -19.33 5.40 6.01
N ARG A 84 -19.08 6.08 7.12
CA ARG A 84 -19.23 5.53 8.47
C ARG A 84 -19.45 6.64 9.49
N PRO A 85 -19.97 6.31 10.69
CA PRO A 85 -20.10 7.29 11.77
C PRO A 85 -18.73 7.82 12.22
N MET A 86 -18.58 9.15 12.26
CA MET A 86 -17.35 9.83 12.67
C MET A 86 -17.61 11.00 13.64
N PRO A 87 -18.34 10.78 14.77
CA PRO A 87 -18.83 11.87 15.63
C PRO A 87 -17.73 12.67 16.34
N SER A 88 -16.55 12.08 16.55
CA SER A 88 -15.38 12.70 17.18
C SER A 88 -14.39 13.31 16.18
N HIS A 89 -14.68 13.22 14.88
CA HIS A 89 -13.78 13.70 13.83
C HIS A 89 -14.22 15.09 13.40
N GLU A 90 -13.26 15.88 12.94
CA GLU A 90 -13.54 17.19 12.39
C GLU A 90 -13.75 17.09 10.88
N GLN A 91 -14.89 17.58 10.39
CA GLN A 91 -15.17 17.66 8.97
C GLN A 91 -14.52 18.90 8.37
N LEU A 92 -13.54 18.71 7.48
CA LEU A 92 -12.80 19.80 6.83
C LEU A 92 -13.41 20.18 5.47
N ALA A 93 -14.09 19.24 4.83
CA ALA A 93 -14.90 19.38 3.62
C ALA A 93 -15.91 18.20 3.56
N PRO A 94 -16.91 18.20 2.63
CA PRO A 94 -17.95 17.16 2.60
C PRO A 94 -17.43 15.72 2.68
N HIS A 95 -16.32 15.41 2.00
CA HIS A 95 -15.71 14.08 1.95
C HIS A 95 -14.30 14.03 2.55
N LEU A 96 -13.93 15.02 3.36
CA LEU A 96 -12.61 15.10 3.99
C LEU A 96 -12.75 15.34 5.47
N TRP A 97 -12.19 14.43 6.26
CA TRP A 97 -12.23 14.48 7.71
C TRP A 97 -10.83 14.39 8.30
N ARG A 98 -10.68 14.90 9.52
CA ARG A 98 -9.46 14.82 10.31
C ARG A 98 -9.72 14.03 11.58
N CYS A 99 -8.80 13.11 11.90
CA CYS A 99 -8.86 12.37 13.15
C CYS A 99 -8.75 13.29 14.37
N PRO A 100 -9.38 12.95 15.51
CA PRO A 100 -9.27 13.74 16.74
C PRO A 100 -7.80 13.88 17.16
N PRO A 101 -7.40 15.00 17.81
CA PRO A 101 -6.00 15.25 18.16
C PRO A 101 -5.44 14.21 19.14
N ASN A 102 -6.29 13.66 20.00
CA ASN A 102 -5.89 12.61 20.94
C ASN A 102 -5.73 11.27 20.22
N VAL A 103 -4.57 10.64 20.41
CA VAL A 103 -4.28 9.29 19.92
C VAL A 103 -4.86 8.27 20.90
N VAL A 104 -5.61 7.30 20.37
CA VAL A 104 -6.23 6.24 21.18
C VAL A 104 -5.56 4.91 20.82
N PRO A 105 -4.66 4.36 21.67
CA PRO A 105 -3.96 3.12 21.37
C PRO A 105 -4.92 1.95 21.14
N LEU A 106 -4.55 1.04 20.23
CA LEU A 106 -5.23 -0.24 20.07
C LEU A 106 -4.69 -1.27 21.06
N ALA A 107 -5.60 -2.05 21.64
CA ALA A 107 -5.28 -3.27 22.37
C ALA A 107 -5.44 -4.50 21.45
N ALA A 108 -4.77 -5.60 21.79
CA ALA A 108 -4.95 -6.86 21.10
C ALA A 108 -6.42 -7.33 21.19
N GLY A 109 -6.99 -7.74 20.06
CA GLY A 109 -8.39 -8.14 19.96
C GLY A 109 -9.37 -6.99 19.72
N ASP A 110 -8.89 -5.74 19.64
CA ASP A 110 -9.74 -4.62 19.24
C ASP A 110 -10.27 -4.79 17.83
N GLY A 111 -11.61 -4.84 17.71
CA GLY A 111 -12.29 -4.80 16.42
C GLY A 111 -12.04 -3.45 15.73
N CYS A 112 -11.28 -3.46 14.65
CA CYS A 112 -10.96 -2.26 13.86
C CYS A 112 -11.80 -2.16 12.57
N TYR A 113 -12.30 -3.28 12.06
CA TYR A 113 -13.00 -3.33 10.78
C TYR A 113 -14.30 -2.50 10.81
N GLY A 114 -14.53 -1.72 9.75
CA GLY A 114 -15.70 -0.83 9.64
C GLY A 114 -15.69 0.39 10.59
N SER A 115 -14.63 0.61 11.36
CA SER A 115 -14.47 1.75 12.28
C SER A 115 -13.35 2.68 11.82
N THR A 116 -13.05 3.74 12.59
CA THR A 116 -11.82 4.55 12.41
C THR A 116 -10.80 4.34 13.53
N ARG A 117 -10.93 3.24 14.30
CA ARG A 117 -10.08 2.99 15.49
C ARG A 117 -8.61 2.84 15.11
N LEU A 118 -8.32 2.21 13.97
CA LEU A 118 -6.94 2.08 13.50
C LEU A 118 -6.34 3.46 13.25
N GLU A 119 -7.02 4.31 12.48
CA GLU A 119 -6.57 5.67 12.16
C GLU A 119 -6.44 6.55 13.41
N GLN A 120 -7.37 6.41 14.36
CA GLN A 120 -7.30 7.10 15.65
C GLN A 120 -6.08 6.69 16.49
N SER A 121 -5.57 5.47 16.32
CA SER A 121 -4.42 4.93 17.07
C SER A 121 -3.05 5.32 16.52
N LEU A 122 -3.01 5.91 15.32
CA LEU A 122 -1.75 6.31 14.69
C LEU A 122 -1.24 7.63 15.27
N PRO A 123 0.08 7.87 15.25
CA PRO A 123 0.63 9.18 15.58
C PRO A 123 0.04 10.27 14.67
N ARG A 124 -0.10 11.49 15.18
CA ARG A 124 -0.53 12.62 14.36
C ARG A 124 0.65 13.18 13.56
N GLY A 125 0.46 13.34 12.25
CA GLY A 125 1.44 13.95 11.35
C GLY A 125 1.19 15.44 11.15
N ALA A 126 1.81 16.00 10.11
CA ALA A 126 1.60 17.38 9.71
C ALA A 126 0.09 17.70 9.56
N GLU A 127 -0.30 18.86 10.08
CA GLU A 127 -1.68 19.39 10.06
C GLU A 127 -2.75 18.49 10.72
N GLY A 128 -2.32 17.49 11.49
CA GLY A 128 -3.19 16.54 12.18
C GLY A 128 -3.56 15.30 11.37
N SER A 129 -2.79 14.95 10.34
CA SER A 129 -2.88 13.65 9.65
C SER A 129 -2.91 12.48 10.68
N PRO A 130 -3.62 11.35 10.46
CA PRO A 130 -4.25 10.96 9.22
C PRO A 130 -5.52 11.75 8.91
N PHE A 131 -5.66 12.14 7.65
CA PHE A 131 -6.95 12.53 7.09
C PHE A 131 -7.73 11.30 6.65
N LEU A 132 -9.06 11.40 6.63
CA LEU A 132 -9.96 10.38 6.09
C LEU A 132 -10.63 10.96 4.85
N LEU A 133 -10.33 10.38 3.69
CA LEU A 133 -10.96 10.71 2.42
C LEU A 133 -12.13 9.74 2.22
N VAL A 134 -13.36 10.24 2.27
CA VAL A 134 -14.55 9.41 2.18
C VAL A 134 -14.86 9.09 0.73
N VAL A 135 -14.95 7.80 0.40
CA VAL A 135 -15.44 7.28 -0.88
C VAL A 135 -16.95 7.07 -0.74
N PRO A 136 -17.80 7.99 -1.26
CA PRO A 136 -19.23 8.03 -0.93
C PRO A 136 -20.02 6.83 -1.43
N GLU A 137 -19.67 6.28 -2.59
CA GLU A 137 -20.40 5.19 -3.22
C GLU A 137 -19.58 3.90 -3.14
N ASP A 138 -20.22 2.85 -2.64
CA ASP A 138 -19.62 1.51 -2.58
C ASP A 138 -20.09 0.60 -3.72
N GLY A 139 -20.91 1.08 -4.67
CA GLY A 139 -21.33 0.25 -5.81
C GLY A 139 -22.22 -0.95 -5.47
N LYS A 140 -22.73 -1.06 -4.23
CA LYS A 140 -23.71 -2.09 -3.84
C LYS A 140 -25.17 -1.66 -4.12
N GLY A 141 -25.35 -0.39 -4.44
CA GLY A 141 -26.65 0.19 -4.80
C GLY A 141 -27.04 -0.06 -6.26
N PRO A 142 -28.18 0.50 -6.71
CA PRO A 142 -28.65 0.36 -8.09
C PRO A 142 -27.85 1.21 -9.11
N SER A 143 -26.86 1.96 -8.66
CA SER A 143 -26.07 2.88 -9.49
C SER A 143 -25.18 2.15 -10.49
N SER A 144 -24.98 2.75 -11.67
CA SER A 144 -24.04 2.21 -12.65
C SER A 144 -22.58 2.45 -12.23
N VAL A 145 -21.65 1.69 -12.81
CA VAL A 145 -20.20 1.87 -12.59
C VAL A 145 -19.78 3.31 -12.89
N GLU A 146 -20.32 3.92 -13.95
CA GLU A 146 -20.03 5.31 -14.32
C GLU A 146 -20.52 6.30 -13.25
N GLU A 147 -21.70 6.05 -12.67
CA GLU A 147 -22.25 6.91 -11.62
C GLU A 147 -21.42 6.84 -10.34
N VAL A 148 -21.07 5.62 -9.92
CA VAL A 148 -20.18 5.34 -8.78
C VAL A 148 -18.83 6.01 -8.99
N THR A 149 -18.22 5.81 -10.17
CA THR A 149 -16.93 6.39 -10.56
C THR A 149 -16.96 7.91 -10.56
N ARG A 150 -18.01 8.53 -11.10
CA ARG A 150 -18.17 9.98 -11.11
C ARG A 150 -18.28 10.55 -9.70
N ALA A 151 -19.11 9.94 -8.83
CA ALA A 151 -19.30 10.39 -7.46
C ALA A 151 -18.01 10.27 -6.63
N ASN A 152 -17.38 9.11 -6.68
CA ASN A 152 -16.13 8.83 -5.96
C ASN A 152 -14.98 9.71 -6.45
N THR A 153 -14.86 9.91 -7.77
CA THR A 153 -13.88 10.83 -8.35
C THR A 153 -14.07 12.26 -7.86
N GLY A 154 -15.31 12.78 -7.86
CA GLY A 154 -15.60 14.13 -7.36
C GLY A 154 -15.24 14.31 -5.88
N ALA A 155 -15.54 13.30 -5.05
CA ALA A 155 -15.24 13.34 -3.62
C ALA A 155 -13.73 13.36 -3.32
N ILE A 156 -12.95 12.48 -3.95
CA ILE A 156 -11.51 12.38 -3.72
C ILE A 156 -10.79 13.60 -4.31
N THR A 157 -11.09 13.99 -5.55
CA THR A 157 -10.43 15.15 -6.19
C THR A 157 -10.70 16.46 -5.45
N SER A 158 -11.93 16.70 -4.96
CA SER A 158 -12.24 17.88 -4.15
C SER A 158 -11.50 17.88 -2.80
N SER A 159 -11.34 16.71 -2.18
CA SER A 159 -10.57 16.55 -0.93
C SER A 159 -9.09 16.85 -1.15
N LEU A 160 -8.49 16.34 -2.23
CA LEU A 160 -7.11 16.62 -2.61
C LEU A 160 -6.88 18.12 -2.91
N ALA A 161 -7.81 18.75 -3.63
CA ALA A 161 -7.77 20.19 -3.88
C ALA A 161 -7.84 21.00 -2.59
N ARG A 162 -8.68 20.60 -1.63
CA ARG A 162 -8.78 21.24 -0.31
C ARG A 162 -7.48 21.19 0.49
N LEU A 163 -6.73 20.09 0.34
CA LEU A 163 -5.42 19.87 0.98
C LEU A 163 -4.25 20.52 0.21
N ARG A 164 -4.49 21.01 -1.02
CA ARG A 164 -3.51 21.66 -1.90
C ARG A 164 -2.28 20.76 -2.16
N VAL A 165 -2.53 19.52 -2.55
CA VAL A 165 -1.50 18.52 -2.76
C VAL A 165 -0.83 18.70 -4.13
N ASP A 166 0.50 18.60 -4.17
CA ASP A 166 1.33 18.68 -5.37
C ASP A 166 1.79 17.30 -5.89
N ALA A 167 1.85 16.28 -5.02
CA ALA A 167 2.20 14.91 -5.41
C ALA A 167 1.57 13.87 -4.47
N ILE A 168 1.32 12.66 -4.99
CA ILE A 168 0.65 11.58 -4.29
C ILE A 168 1.51 10.32 -4.31
N LEU A 169 1.62 9.66 -3.15
CA LEU A 169 1.96 8.24 -3.07
C LEU A 169 0.70 7.49 -2.66
N ALA A 170 0.17 6.64 -3.54
CA ALA A 170 -1.00 5.82 -3.25
C ALA A 170 -0.54 4.44 -2.81
N VAL A 171 -1.00 3.96 -1.65
CA VAL A 171 -0.53 2.74 -1.01
C VAL A 171 -1.68 1.76 -0.91
N ASP A 172 -1.48 0.57 -1.46
CA ASP A 172 -2.38 -0.58 -1.39
C ASP A 172 -1.61 -1.73 -0.76
N LEU A 173 -2.17 -2.34 0.29
CA LEU A 173 -1.62 -3.55 0.91
C LEU A 173 -2.37 -4.77 0.40
N GLY A 174 -1.71 -5.54 -0.46
CA GLY A 174 -2.24 -6.79 -1.01
C GLY A 174 -2.57 -6.71 -2.50
N GLY A 175 -2.93 -5.55 -3.04
CA GLY A 175 -3.03 -5.36 -4.50
C GLY A 175 -4.44 -5.48 -5.06
N ASP A 176 -5.47 -5.25 -4.26
CA ASP A 176 -6.86 -5.21 -4.73
C ASP A 176 -7.09 -4.10 -5.78
N SER A 177 -6.30 -3.03 -5.75
CA SER A 177 -6.28 -2.03 -6.82
C SER A 177 -5.83 -2.59 -8.18
N LEU A 178 -5.13 -3.73 -8.22
CA LEU A 178 -4.67 -4.39 -9.45
C LEU A 178 -5.62 -5.47 -9.94
N THR A 179 -6.38 -6.11 -9.06
CA THR A 179 -7.23 -7.27 -9.41
C THR A 179 -8.72 -7.01 -9.22
N GLY A 180 -9.08 -5.99 -8.44
CA GLY A 180 -10.44 -5.64 -8.03
C GLY A 180 -10.86 -6.22 -6.67
N GLY A 181 -10.04 -7.08 -6.06
CA GLY A 181 -10.33 -7.75 -4.79
C GLY A 181 -11.58 -8.64 -4.81
N VAL A 182 -12.07 -9.02 -3.62
CA VAL A 182 -13.30 -9.84 -3.49
C VAL A 182 -14.51 -9.07 -2.95
N ASP A 183 -14.33 -7.81 -2.55
CA ASP A 183 -15.38 -6.99 -1.92
C ASP A 183 -16.58 -6.74 -2.86
N PHE A 184 -16.43 -6.95 -4.18
CA PHE A 184 -17.49 -6.70 -5.19
C PHE A 184 -17.63 -7.83 -6.21
N ALA A 185 -18.58 -8.72 -5.95
CA ALA A 185 -18.86 -9.88 -6.81
C ALA A 185 -19.57 -9.53 -8.12
N SER A 186 -20.26 -8.39 -8.22
CA SER A 186 -21.02 -8.00 -9.42
C SER A 186 -20.19 -7.27 -10.46
N ASP A 187 -19.24 -6.42 -10.03
CA ASP A 187 -18.30 -5.73 -10.90
C ASP A 187 -17.02 -5.33 -10.14
N PRO A 188 -15.85 -5.90 -10.47
CA PRO A 188 -14.57 -5.56 -9.85
C PRO A 188 -14.19 -4.07 -9.99
N GLU A 189 -14.71 -3.36 -11.00
CA GLU A 189 -14.43 -1.93 -11.19
C GLU A 189 -15.09 -1.06 -10.11
N CYS A 190 -16.13 -1.56 -9.43
CA CYS A 190 -16.72 -0.90 -8.27
C CYS A 190 -15.89 -1.11 -6.98
N GLY A 191 -14.83 -1.91 -7.02
CA GLY A 191 -13.83 -2.04 -5.96
C GLY A 191 -13.39 -0.70 -5.38
N ARG A 192 -13.39 -0.54 -4.05
CA ARG A 192 -12.98 0.73 -3.42
C ARG A 192 -11.61 1.17 -3.94
N ASP A 193 -10.66 0.25 -3.97
CA ASP A 193 -9.28 0.51 -4.35
C ASP A 193 -9.18 0.87 -5.85
N ARG A 194 -10.00 0.23 -6.70
CA ARG A 194 -10.19 0.60 -8.12
C ARG A 194 -10.80 2.00 -8.28
N GLN A 195 -11.83 2.31 -7.51
CA GLN A 195 -12.52 3.58 -7.50
C GLN A 195 -11.61 4.73 -7.04
N VAL A 196 -10.79 4.49 -6.02
CA VAL A 196 -9.74 5.42 -5.59
C VAL A 196 -8.69 5.57 -6.69
N LEU A 197 -8.25 4.48 -7.32
CA LEU A 197 -7.28 4.54 -8.43
C LEU A 197 -7.81 5.41 -9.60
N HIS A 198 -9.07 5.24 -9.98
CA HIS A 198 -9.74 6.08 -10.99
C HIS A 198 -9.76 7.55 -10.60
N ALA A 199 -10.11 7.84 -9.34
CA ALA A 199 -10.13 9.20 -8.83
C ALA A 199 -8.74 9.86 -8.80
N LEU A 200 -7.71 9.09 -8.44
CA LEU A 200 -6.33 9.56 -8.43
C LEU A 200 -5.82 9.86 -9.85
N ARG A 201 -6.15 9.02 -10.85
CA ARG A 201 -5.88 9.32 -12.27
C ARG A 201 -6.55 10.63 -12.69
N ALA A 202 -7.83 10.79 -12.37
CA ALA A 202 -8.62 11.96 -12.75
C ALA A 202 -8.15 13.25 -12.07
N SER A 203 -7.47 13.15 -10.91
CA SER A 203 -6.93 14.32 -10.18
C SER A 203 -5.86 15.09 -10.95
N ARG A 204 -5.16 14.41 -11.89
CA ARG A 204 -3.99 14.93 -12.62
C ARG A 204 -2.84 15.42 -11.73
N ILE A 205 -2.85 15.04 -10.45
CA ILE A 205 -1.73 15.26 -9.54
C ILE A 205 -0.73 14.11 -9.79
N PRO A 206 0.57 14.41 -9.96
CA PRO A 206 1.60 13.38 -10.11
C PRO A 206 1.48 12.31 -9.02
N CYS A 207 1.26 11.06 -9.44
CA CYS A 207 0.94 9.96 -8.53
C CYS A 207 1.81 8.73 -8.80
N THR A 208 2.41 8.19 -7.73
CA THR A 208 3.04 6.87 -7.74
C THR A 208 2.19 5.92 -6.91
N HIS A 209 1.76 4.83 -7.52
CA HIS A 209 1.01 3.78 -6.87
C HIS A 209 1.95 2.67 -6.39
N LEU A 210 1.80 2.28 -5.13
CA LEU A 210 2.64 1.36 -4.39
C LEU A 210 1.79 0.19 -3.91
N VAL A 211 1.99 -0.98 -4.50
CA VAL A 211 1.32 -2.22 -4.10
C VAL A 211 2.26 -3.03 -3.24
N LEU A 212 2.02 -3.07 -1.93
CA LEU A 212 2.86 -3.74 -0.95
C LEU A 212 2.41 -5.19 -0.79
N GLY A 213 3.38 -6.11 -0.84
CA GLY A 213 3.12 -7.53 -0.69
C GLY A 213 2.02 -8.05 -1.62
N PRO A 214 2.16 -7.99 -2.95
CA PRO A 214 1.09 -8.42 -3.86
C PRO A 214 0.54 -9.82 -3.50
N GLY A 215 -0.78 -9.93 -3.33
CA GLY A 215 -1.54 -11.11 -2.90
C GLY A 215 -1.65 -11.33 -1.39
N CYS A 216 -1.04 -10.48 -0.55
CA CYS A 216 -0.93 -10.77 0.89
C CYS A 216 -2.21 -10.58 1.70
N ASP A 217 -3.26 -10.03 1.09
CA ASP A 217 -4.62 -9.99 1.63
C ASP A 217 -5.36 -11.35 1.51
N GLY A 218 -4.90 -12.24 0.63
CA GLY A 218 -5.54 -13.51 0.30
C GLY A 218 -6.81 -13.39 -0.55
N GLU A 219 -7.07 -12.21 -1.12
CA GLU A 219 -8.28 -11.92 -1.91
C GLU A 219 -8.07 -12.23 -3.40
N SER A 220 -6.81 -12.27 -3.84
CA SER A 220 -6.47 -12.54 -5.24
C SER A 220 -5.77 -13.89 -5.44
N ALA A 221 -6.22 -14.65 -6.45
CA ALA A 221 -5.46 -15.81 -6.92
C ALA A 221 -4.10 -15.38 -7.49
N VAL A 222 -3.05 -16.17 -7.24
CA VAL A 222 -1.68 -15.87 -7.70
C VAL A 222 -1.61 -15.64 -9.21
N GLY A 223 -2.31 -16.46 -10.00
CA GLY A 223 -2.35 -16.31 -11.46
C GLY A 223 -2.96 -14.98 -11.91
N ALA A 224 -4.02 -14.52 -11.24
CA ALA A 224 -4.65 -13.23 -11.52
C ALA A 224 -3.72 -12.07 -11.17
N MET A 225 -3.04 -12.15 -10.01
CA MET A 225 -2.04 -11.15 -9.62
C MET A 225 -0.87 -11.10 -10.62
N ARG A 226 -0.33 -12.25 -11.07
CA ARG A 226 0.71 -12.28 -12.13
C ARG A 226 0.24 -11.60 -13.40
N ALA A 227 -0.97 -11.92 -13.86
CA ALA A 227 -1.54 -11.34 -15.06
C ALA A 227 -1.69 -9.81 -14.93
N ALA A 228 -2.14 -9.33 -13.77
CA ALA A 228 -2.29 -7.90 -13.51
C ALA A 228 -0.93 -7.17 -13.49
N VAL A 229 0.08 -7.72 -12.80
CA VAL A 229 1.43 -7.14 -12.77
C VAL A 229 2.05 -7.12 -14.18
N ARG A 230 1.93 -8.22 -14.92
CA ARG A 230 2.41 -8.30 -16.31
C ARG A 230 1.75 -7.25 -17.19
N HIS A 231 0.44 -7.04 -17.06
CA HIS A 231 -0.27 -6.01 -17.81
C HIS A 231 0.24 -4.59 -17.50
N VAL A 232 0.50 -4.29 -16.22
CA VAL A 232 1.06 -3.00 -15.80
C VAL A 232 2.42 -2.74 -16.45
N ASP A 233 3.26 -3.75 -16.56
CA ASP A 233 4.58 -3.61 -17.18
C ASP A 233 4.55 -3.58 -18.70
N GLU A 234 3.71 -4.40 -19.33
CA GLU A 234 3.48 -4.34 -20.78
C GLU A 234 2.95 -2.95 -21.21
N SER A 235 2.25 -2.25 -20.30
CA SER A 235 1.82 -0.86 -20.52
C SER A 235 2.93 0.19 -20.31
N GLY A 236 4.11 -0.22 -19.83
CA GLY A 236 5.23 0.66 -19.48
C GLY A 236 5.02 1.47 -18.18
N ALA A 237 4.01 1.13 -17.40
CA ALA A 237 3.68 1.83 -16.15
C ALA A 237 4.48 1.32 -14.95
N LEU A 238 5.03 0.11 -15.00
CA LEU A 238 5.87 -0.44 -13.91
C LEU A 238 7.20 0.34 -13.84
N LEU A 239 7.40 1.09 -12.77
CA LEU A 239 8.66 1.80 -12.51
C LEU A 239 9.73 0.85 -11.97
N GLY A 240 9.31 -0.16 -11.21
CA GLY A 240 10.17 -1.18 -10.64
C GLY A 240 9.65 -1.71 -9.31
N VAL A 241 10.54 -2.33 -8.54
CA VAL A 241 10.22 -3.00 -7.27
C VAL A 241 11.00 -2.36 -6.12
N VAL A 242 10.31 -1.98 -5.05
CA VAL A 242 10.86 -1.35 -3.85
C VAL A 242 10.96 -2.40 -2.74
N PRO A 243 12.16 -2.73 -2.22
CA PRO A 243 12.29 -3.60 -1.05
C PRO A 243 11.63 -2.98 0.18
N LEU A 244 10.87 -3.77 0.95
CA LEU A 244 10.16 -3.29 2.15
C LEU A 244 10.98 -3.35 3.44
N ALA A 245 12.15 -4.00 3.43
CA ALA A 245 13.00 -4.09 4.62
C ALA A 245 13.30 -2.73 5.28
N PRO A 246 13.61 -1.64 4.54
CA PRO A 246 13.81 -0.31 5.14
C PRO A 246 12.56 0.31 5.79
N LEU A 247 11.37 -0.21 5.50
CA LEU A 247 10.09 0.25 6.03
C LEU A 247 9.53 -0.66 7.14
N LEU A 248 10.24 -1.74 7.47
CA LEU A 248 9.78 -2.76 8.42
C LEU A 248 9.40 -2.16 9.77
N GLU A 249 10.30 -1.38 10.38
CA GLU A 249 10.06 -0.80 11.71
C GLU A 249 8.83 0.14 11.71
N PRO A 250 8.73 1.16 10.83
CA PRO A 250 7.55 2.00 10.73
C PRO A 250 6.23 1.25 10.49
N LEU A 251 6.25 0.25 9.59
CA LEU A 251 5.06 -0.52 9.24
C LEU A 251 4.58 -1.40 10.41
N CYS A 252 5.52 -2.01 11.15
CA CYS A 252 5.21 -3.03 12.15
C CYS A 252 4.96 -2.46 13.55
N ARG A 253 5.52 -1.28 13.86
CA ARG A 253 5.36 -0.65 15.18
C ARG A 253 3.89 -0.49 15.56
N HIS A 254 3.03 -0.21 14.58
CA HIS A 254 1.61 0.05 14.78
C HIS A 254 0.70 -1.13 14.39
N SER A 255 1.26 -2.23 13.86
CA SER A 255 0.49 -3.43 13.49
C SER A 255 0.45 -4.50 14.59
N ALA A 256 1.29 -4.38 15.63
CA ALA A 256 1.41 -5.38 16.69
C ALA A 256 0.08 -5.76 17.40
N PRO A 257 -0.87 -4.81 17.63
CA PRO A 257 -2.18 -5.16 18.22
C PRO A 257 -3.12 -5.91 17.26
N LEU A 258 -2.82 -5.90 15.96
CA LEU A 258 -3.65 -6.54 14.94
C LEU A 258 -3.41 -8.05 14.91
N ALA A 259 -4.40 -8.81 14.45
CA ALA A 259 -4.27 -10.26 14.32
C ALA A 259 -3.10 -10.65 13.37
N PRO A 260 -2.44 -11.81 13.58
CA PRO A 260 -1.31 -12.22 12.75
C PRO A 260 -1.64 -12.38 11.26
N ASN A 261 -2.88 -12.72 10.93
CA ASN A 261 -3.36 -12.88 9.56
C ASN A 261 -3.77 -11.55 8.88
N ARG A 262 -3.45 -10.40 9.50
CA ARG A 262 -3.65 -9.09 8.89
C ARG A 262 -2.46 -8.75 8.01
N THR A 263 -2.74 -8.11 6.89
CA THR A 263 -1.80 -7.81 5.81
C THR A 263 -0.44 -7.27 6.28
N PRO A 264 -0.36 -6.26 7.18
CA PRO A 264 0.92 -5.77 7.68
C PRO A 264 1.73 -6.83 8.47
N ASN A 265 1.06 -7.69 9.23
CA ASN A 265 1.72 -8.75 10.01
C ASN A 265 2.17 -9.93 9.15
N ILE A 266 1.50 -10.17 8.02
CA ILE A 266 1.96 -11.12 7.00
C ILE A 266 3.25 -10.61 6.34
N ILE A 267 3.27 -9.34 5.93
CA ILE A 267 4.48 -8.66 5.39
C ILE A 267 5.62 -8.70 6.41
N LYS A 268 5.33 -8.38 7.68
CA LYS A 268 6.29 -8.49 8.79
C LYS A 268 6.92 -9.88 8.86
N SER A 269 6.09 -10.92 8.90
CA SER A 269 6.55 -12.30 9.02
C SER A 269 7.44 -12.71 7.83
N ALA A 270 7.13 -12.23 6.63
CA ALA A 270 7.94 -12.48 5.44
C ALA A 270 9.32 -11.82 5.52
N LEU A 271 9.38 -10.57 6.02
CA LEU A 271 10.62 -9.83 6.19
C LEU A 271 11.49 -10.43 7.30
N GLU A 272 10.89 -10.85 8.42
CA GLU A 272 11.59 -11.57 9.49
C GLU A 272 12.15 -12.92 8.99
N ARG A 273 11.37 -13.67 8.20
CA ARG A 273 11.84 -14.90 7.55
C ARG A 273 13.00 -14.65 6.60
N ALA A 274 12.95 -13.58 5.80
CA ALA A 274 14.02 -13.24 4.86
C ALA A 274 15.32 -12.77 5.55
N ALA A 275 15.22 -12.24 6.78
CA ALA A 275 16.35 -11.80 7.58
C ALA A 275 16.96 -12.93 8.44
N ALA A 276 16.23 -14.03 8.66
CA ALA A 276 16.72 -15.17 9.41
C ALA A 276 17.93 -15.81 8.70
N PRO A 277 18.97 -16.22 9.45
CA PRO A 277 20.07 -16.97 8.86
C PRO A 277 19.51 -18.25 8.21
N PRO A 278 20.07 -18.70 7.07
CA PRO A 278 19.67 -19.97 6.49
C PRO A 278 19.86 -21.05 7.55
N GLU A 279 18.78 -21.68 7.97
CA GLU A 279 18.85 -22.85 8.85
C GLU A 279 19.78 -23.86 8.17
N ALA A 280 20.75 -24.39 8.91
CA ALA A 280 21.57 -25.49 8.42
C ALA A 280 20.60 -26.60 8.04
N ALA A 281 20.51 -26.90 6.74
CA ALA A 281 19.60 -27.89 6.22
C ALA A 281 19.85 -29.21 6.96
N ASP A 282 18.90 -29.58 7.81
CA ASP A 282 18.88 -30.90 8.42
C ASP A 282 18.51 -31.86 7.28
N GLU A 283 19.48 -32.67 6.85
CA GLU A 283 19.30 -33.76 5.88
C GLU A 283 18.46 -34.85 6.57
N GLY A 284 17.16 -34.60 6.70
CA GLY A 284 16.18 -35.54 7.19
C GLY A 284 15.40 -36.15 6.02
N ASP A 285 15.83 -37.33 5.59
CA ASP A 285 15.06 -38.21 4.70
C ASP A 285 13.66 -38.45 5.27
N GLY A 286 12.61 -38.14 4.51
CA GLY A 286 11.24 -38.31 4.98
C GLY A 286 10.18 -38.09 3.91
N GLU A 287 9.93 -39.13 3.12
CA GLU A 287 8.72 -39.28 2.32
C GLU A 287 7.46 -39.15 3.20
N GLY A 288 6.46 -38.40 2.73
CA GLY A 288 5.07 -38.58 3.18
C GLY A 288 4.49 -37.56 4.16
N SER A 289 4.30 -36.31 3.72
CA SER A 289 3.10 -35.52 4.00
C SER A 289 3.02 -34.42 2.93
N GLY A 290 1.83 -33.88 2.61
CA GLY A 290 1.66 -32.85 1.58
C GLY A 290 2.59 -31.65 1.83
N ALA A 291 3.77 -31.68 1.20
CA ALA A 291 4.91 -30.88 1.61
C ALA A 291 4.57 -29.41 1.45
N ALA A 292 4.61 -28.67 2.57
CA ALA A 292 4.57 -27.23 2.56
C ALA A 292 5.65 -26.75 1.59
N ARG A 293 5.25 -26.13 0.47
CA ARG A 293 6.21 -25.56 -0.49
C ARG A 293 7.01 -24.50 0.27
N PRO A 294 8.31 -24.68 0.53
CA PRO A 294 9.08 -23.81 1.44
C PRO A 294 9.14 -22.36 0.95
N ASP A 295 8.85 -22.14 -0.33
CA ASP A 295 8.87 -20.84 -0.99
C ASP A 295 7.50 -20.12 -0.98
N LEU A 296 6.43 -20.78 -0.53
CA LEU A 296 5.07 -20.21 -0.49
C LEU A 296 4.60 -19.94 0.95
N CYS A 297 3.97 -18.80 1.12
CA CYS A 297 3.19 -18.42 2.28
C CYS A 297 1.73 -18.85 2.07
N THR A 298 1.18 -19.62 3.00
CA THR A 298 -0.25 -19.97 3.00
C THR A 298 -1.02 -18.91 3.77
N ILE A 299 -1.93 -18.22 3.09
CA ILE A 299 -2.77 -17.15 3.63
C ILE A 299 -4.21 -17.64 3.66
N ASN A 300 -4.80 -17.70 4.85
CA ASN A 300 -6.19 -18.12 5.06
C ASN A 300 -7.02 -16.90 5.45
N ARG A 301 -7.83 -16.38 4.52
CA ARG A 301 -8.66 -15.19 4.77
C ARG A 301 -9.92 -15.22 3.90
N HIS A 302 -11.02 -14.69 4.41
CA HIS A 302 -12.31 -14.60 3.69
C HIS A 302 -12.83 -15.94 3.12
N GLY A 303 -12.53 -17.06 3.78
CA GLY A 303 -12.91 -18.39 3.29
C GLY A 303 -12.06 -18.92 2.12
N ASN A 304 -11.04 -18.16 1.71
CA ASN A 304 -10.10 -18.52 0.67
C ASN A 304 -8.74 -18.92 1.28
N THR A 305 -8.07 -19.86 0.62
CA THR A 305 -6.67 -20.21 0.89
C THR A 305 -5.84 -19.81 -0.32
N ALA A 306 -4.96 -18.83 -0.13
CA ALA A 306 -4.02 -18.39 -1.15
C ALA A 306 -2.60 -18.89 -0.80
N HIS A 307 -1.82 -19.25 -1.81
CA HIS A 307 -0.43 -19.69 -1.66
C HIS A 307 0.50 -18.71 -2.38
N VAL A 308 0.91 -17.65 -1.68
CA VAL A 308 1.64 -16.52 -2.26
C VAL A 308 3.15 -16.71 -2.05
N PRO A 309 4.01 -16.49 -3.05
CA PRO A 309 5.45 -16.59 -2.85
C PRO A 309 5.95 -15.64 -1.75
N TRP A 310 6.77 -16.15 -0.81
CA TRP A 310 7.31 -15.35 0.29
C TRP A 310 8.06 -14.10 -0.21
N SER A 311 8.71 -14.20 -1.36
CA SER A 311 9.46 -13.09 -1.94
C SER A 311 8.58 -11.91 -2.35
N TRP A 312 7.34 -12.15 -2.79
CA TRP A 312 6.41 -11.09 -3.15
C TRP A 312 6.03 -10.25 -1.93
N LEU A 313 5.93 -10.88 -0.77
CA LEU A 313 5.55 -10.27 0.50
C LEU A 313 6.64 -9.32 1.07
N THR A 314 7.85 -9.35 0.51
CA THR A 314 8.99 -8.53 0.97
C THR A 314 9.21 -7.27 0.13
N VAL A 315 8.35 -7.03 -0.86
CA VAL A 315 8.51 -5.95 -1.82
C VAL A 315 7.21 -5.17 -2.05
N ALA A 316 7.34 -3.95 -2.56
CA ALA A 316 6.27 -3.20 -3.18
C ALA A 316 6.51 -3.03 -4.68
N LEU A 317 5.45 -3.08 -5.47
CA LEU A 317 5.46 -2.67 -6.87
C LEU A 317 5.28 -1.16 -6.93
N ALA A 318 6.19 -0.44 -7.59
CA ALA A 318 6.04 0.98 -7.85
C ALA A 318 5.53 1.18 -9.27
N ILE A 319 4.39 1.84 -9.40
CA ILE A 319 3.63 1.98 -10.64
C ILE A 319 3.40 3.45 -10.89
N LYS A 320 3.79 3.94 -12.07
CA LYS A 320 3.43 5.28 -12.52
C LYS A 320 1.95 5.26 -12.86
N LEU A 321 1.16 6.05 -12.15
CA LEU A 321 -0.16 6.43 -12.64
C LEU A 321 0.07 7.42 -13.77
N SER A 322 -0.18 6.99 -15.01
CA SER A 322 0.05 7.79 -16.20
C SER A 322 -0.65 9.14 -16.08
N ASP A 323 0.03 10.19 -16.53
CA ASP A 323 -0.57 11.49 -16.77
C ASP A 323 -1.64 11.28 -17.85
N ALA A 324 -2.91 11.62 -17.55
CA ALA A 324 -4.01 11.55 -18.51
C ALA A 324 -3.78 12.47 -19.72
#